data_AF-A0A920EIG5-F1
#
_entry.id   AF-A0A920EIG5-F1
#
_cell.length_a   1.000
_cell.length_b   1.000
_cell.length_c   1.000
_cell.angle_alpha   90.00
_cell.angle_beta   90.00
_cell.angle_gamma   90.00
#
_symmetry.space_group_name_H-M   'P 1'
#
loop_
_entity.id
_entity.type
_entity.pdbx_description
1 polymer ?
#
loop_
_entity_poly.entity_id
_entity_poly.type
_entity_poly.pdbx_seq_one_letter_code
_entity_poly.pdbx_strand_id
1 'polypeptide(L)' 'MRVTADGRLLLCLGNENSVDLRSVVRNHPGDQSILRDTIKEAIKYKPERHYFDPNRTDILRFMNLTGG' A
#
# COMPACT_ATOMS: atom_id res chain seq x y z
N MET A 1 -0.54 1.99 -6.82
CA MET A 1 -0.64 2.15 -5.35
C MET A 1 -2.11 2.09 -5.01
N ARG A 2 -2.50 1.46 -3.90
CA ARG A 2 -3.91 1.36 -3.49
C ARG A 2 -4.04 1.52 -1.98
N VAL A 3 -5.18 2.02 -1.53
CA VAL A 3 -5.56 2.03 -0.12
C VAL A 3 -6.64 0.98 0.08
N THR A 4 -6.45 0.10 1.04
CA THR A 4 -7.43 -0.93 1.40
C THR A 4 -8.48 -0.38 2.38
N ALA A 5 -9.63 -1.05 2.50
CA ALA A 5 -10.71 -0.62 3.39
C ALA A 5 -10.33 -0.62 4.89
N ASP A 6 -9.34 -1.43 5.28
CA ASP A 6 -8.76 -1.43 6.63
C ASP A 6 -7.73 -0.30 6.85
N GLY A 7 -7.45 0.52 5.83
CA GLY A 7 -6.62 1.71 5.92
C GLY A 7 -5.13 1.46 5.70
N ARG A 8 -4.76 0.42 4.94
CA ARG A 8 -3.37 0.14 4.57
C ARG A 8 -3.06 0.63 3.17
N LEU A 9 -1.88 1.19 3.01
CA LEU A 9 -1.32 1.66 1.76
C LEU A 9 -0.45 0.57 1.14
N LEU A 10 -0.90 -0.04 0.06
CA LEU A 10 -0.18 -1.08 -0.66
C LEU A 10 0.57 -0.48 -1.85
N LEU A 11 1.89 -0.70 -1.88
CA LEU A 11 2.79 -0.12 -2.88
C LEU A 11 2.86 -0.94 -4.18
N CYS A 12 2.61 -2.25 -4.07
CA CYS A 12 2.78 -3.23 -5.13
C CYS A 12 1.59 -4.21 -5.18
N LEU A 13 1.35 -4.82 -6.35
CA LEU A 13 0.34 -5.86 -6.53
C LEU A 13 0.78 -7.21 -5.95
N GLY A 14 2.07 -7.55 -6.03
CA GLY A 14 2.65 -8.83 -5.62
C GLY A 14 3.69 -8.72 -4.50
N ASN A 15 3.69 -7.67 -3.69
CA ASN A 15 4.72 -7.48 -2.66
C ASN A 15 4.15 -7.05 -1.31
N GLU A 16 4.83 -7.44 -0.23
CA GLU A 16 4.41 -7.28 1.17
C GLU A 16 4.55 -5.84 1.70
N ASN A 17 5.17 -4.94 0.93
CA ASN A 17 5.40 -3.56 1.33
C ASN A 17 4.07 -2.80 1.46
N SER A 18 3.63 -2.67 2.71
CA SER A 18 2.41 -1.99 3.13
C SER A 18 2.70 -1.01 4.27
N VAL A 19 2.00 0.11 4.27
CA VAL A 19 2.06 1.09 5.37
C VAL A 19 0.68 1.22 6.00
N ASP A 20 0.59 1.13 7.32
CA ASP A 20 -0.66 1.27 8.06
C ASP A 20 -0.99 2.76 8.28
N LEU A 21 -1.75 3.35 7.36
CA LEU A 21 -2.16 4.75 7.46
C LEU A 21 -3.19 4.96 8.56
N ARG A 22 -4.00 3.94 8.88
CA ARG A 22 -5.00 4.02 9.94
C ARG A 22 -4.35 4.25 11.29
N SER A 23 -3.26 3.54 11.59
CA SER A 23 -2.47 3.75 12.81
C SER A 23 -1.90 5.16 12.87
N VAL A 24 -1.31 5.64 11.77
CA VAL A 24 -0.72 7.00 11.68
C VAL A 24 -1.76 8.09 11.96
N VAL A 25 -2.92 8.01 11.31
CA VAL A 25 -4.00 9.00 11.50
C VAL A 25 -4.56 8.96 12.93
N ARG A 26 -4.66 7.77 13.53
CA ARG A 26 -5.17 7.60 14.90
C ARG A 26 -4.20 8.09 15.97
N ASN A 27 -2.90 7.89 15.77
CA ASN A 27 -1.86 8.34 16.71
C ASN A 27 -1.58 9.85 16.57
N HIS A 28 -1.86 10.43 15.39
CA HIS A 28 -1.62 11.84 15.09
C HIS A 28 -2.87 12.52 14.51
N PRO A 29 -3.96 12.65 15.28
CA PRO A 29 -5.22 13.20 14.78
C PRO A 29 -5.05 14.67 14.37
N GLY A 30 -5.44 14.99 13.13
CA GLY A 30 -5.38 16.34 12.58
C GLY A 30 -4.01 16.77 12.03
N ASP A 31 -2.95 16.00 12.29
CA ASP A 31 -1.61 16.29 11.77
C ASP A 31 -1.42 15.74 10.35
N GLN A 32 -1.79 16.57 9.38
CA GLN A 32 -1.64 16.23 7.96
C GLN A 32 -0.18 16.14 7.51
N SER A 33 0.75 16.79 8.23
CA SER A 33 2.17 16.82 7.85
C SER A 33 2.79 15.43 8.01
N ILE A 34 2.54 14.78 9.15
CA ILE A 34 3.00 13.42 9.44
C ILE A 34 2.42 12.42 8.45
N LEU A 35 1.12 12.52 8.13
CA LEU A 35 0.50 11.65 7.15
C LEU A 35 1.15 11.82 5.77
N ARG A 36 1.35 13.07 5.34
CA ARG A 36 1.93 13.38 4.03
C ARG A 36 3.36 12.86 3.91
N ASP A 37 4.17 13.06 4.95
CA ASP A 37 5.56 12.62 4.95
C ASP A 37 5.66 11.09 5.03
N THR A 38 4.79 10.43 5.79
CA THR A 38 4.68 8.96 5.79
C THR A 38 4.38 8.42 4.39
N ILE A 39 3.46 9.05 3.65
CA ILE A 39 3.14 8.65 2.28
C ILE A 39 4.33 8.87 1.34
N LYS A 40 5.04 10.00 1.47
CA LYS A 40 6.25 10.26 0.65
C LYS A 40 7.34 9.23 0.91
N GLU A 41 7.60 8.91 2.18
CA GLU A 41 8.57 7.87 2.53
C GLU A 41 8.13 6.51 1.97
N ALA A 42 6.85 6.17 2.07
CA ALA A 42 6.31 4.95 1.49
C ALA A 42 6.53 4.87 -0.03
N ILE A 43 6.34 5.99 -0.75
CA ILE A 43 6.54 6.05 -2.21
C ILE A 43 7.99 5.74 -2.60
N LYS A 44 9.00 6.06 -1.78
CA LYS A 44 10.40 5.72 -2.08
C LYS A 44 10.64 4.21 -2.17
N TYR A 45 9.83 3.41 -1.47
CA TYR A 45 9.89 1.94 -1.51
C TYR A 45 9.01 1.33 -2.60
N LYS A 46 8.40 2.16 -3.46
CA LYS A 46 7.61 1.68 -4.59
C LYS A 46 8.56 1.11 -5.65
N PRO A 47 8.45 -0.18 -6.01
CA PRO A 47 9.24 -0.73 -7.09
C PRO A 47 8.80 -0.11 -8.43
N GLU A 48 9.77 0.06 -9.33
CA GLU A 48 9.55 0.58 -10.69
C GLU A 48 8.52 -0.25 -11.46
N ARG A 49 8.56 -1.58 -11.30
CA ARG A 49 7.62 -2.52 -11.90
C ARG A 49 7.30 -3.68 -10.95
N HIS A 50 6.16 -4.31 -11.17
CA HIS A 50 5.77 -5.52 -10.45
C HIS A 50 6.46 -6.72 -11.10
N TYR A 51 7.33 -7.40 -10.35
CA TYR A 51 7.84 -8.71 -10.75
C TYR A 51 6.93 -9.76 -10.13
N PHE A 52 6.33 -10.59 -10.97
CA PHE A 52 5.54 -11.74 -10.55
C PHE A 52 6.39 -12.96 -10.86
N ASP A 53 6.72 -13.75 -9.84
CA ASP A 53 7.39 -15.04 -10.06
C ASP A 53 6.31 -16.08 -10.37
N PRO A 54 6.24 -16.64 -11.58
CA PRO A 54 5.24 -17.64 -11.94
C PRO A 54 5.37 -18.96 -11.17
N ASN A 55 6.51 -19.20 -10.49
CA ASN A 55 6.71 -20.35 -9.61
C ASN A 55 6.36 -20.06 -8.14
N ARG A 56 6.12 -18.80 -7.79
CA ARG A 56 5.60 -18.39 -6.48
C ARG A 56 4.09 -18.26 -6.60
N THR A 57 3.35 -18.86 -5.67
CA THR A 57 1.88 -18.65 -5.60
C THR A 57 1.59 -17.25 -5.06
N ASP A 58 1.82 -16.23 -5.88
CA ASP A 58 1.32 -14.89 -5.62
C ASP A 58 -0.16 -14.89 -6.01
N ILE A 59 -1.05 -14.67 -5.03
CA ILE A 59 -2.49 -14.56 -5.30
C ILE A 59 -2.68 -13.39 -6.26
N LEU A 60 -2.87 -13.71 -7.54
CA LEU A 60 -3.14 -12.73 -8.61
C LEU A 60 -4.48 -12.06 -8.33
N ARG A 61 -4.44 -10.95 -7.61
CA ARG A 61 -5.62 -10.09 -7.42
C ARG A 61 -5.66 -9.11 -8.58
N PHE A 62 -6.37 -9.49 -9.64
CA PHE A 62 -6.64 -8.60 -10.75
C PHE A 62 -7.34 -7.32 -10.25
N MET A 63 -6.93 -6.16 -10.77
CA MET A 63 -7.47 -4.86 -10.35
C MET A 63 -8.99 -4.72 -10.57
N ASN A 64 -9.56 -5.55 -11.44
CA ASN A 64 -11.00 -5.62 -11.72
C ASN A 64 -11.79 -6.55 -10.78
N LEU A 65 -11.13 -7.37 -9.96
CA LEU A 65 -11.80 -8.40 -9.14
C LEU A 65 -12.18 -7.89 -7.74
N THR A 66 -11.65 -6.75 -7.31
CA THR A 66 -11.97 -6.11 -6.01
C THR A 66 -12.75 -4.80 -6.18
N GLY A 67 -13.38 -4.58 -7.34
CA GLY A 67 -14.20 -3.41 -7.63
C GLY A 67 -15.67 -3.67 -7.32
N GLY A 68 -16.09 -3.30 -6.12
CA GLY A 68 -17.46 -3.32 -5.59
C GLY A 68 -17.45 -2.90 -4.13
#